data_AF-A0A132P3J8-F1
#
_entry.id   AF-A0A132P3J8-F1
#
_cell.length_a   1.000
_cell.length_b   1.000
_cell.length_c   1.000
_cell.angle_alpha   90.00
_cell.angle_beta   90.00
_cell.angle_gamma   90.00
#
_symmetry.space_group_name_H-M   'P 1'
#
loop_
_entity.id
_entity.type
_entity.pdbx_description
1 polymer ?
#
loop_
_entity_poly.entity_id
_entity_poly.type
_entity_poly.pdbx_seq_one_letter_code
_entity_poly.pdbx_strand_id
1 'polypeptide(L)'
;MSDIVQLKENGVPKYLKTHADAIDGVDGKLVRATGNETILGTKNFQDGIQVAGKKPVLTKATTDYAMVDRHNNASVMSDGSLKLYRRGDLVYLTGSFKLSAGKYNQGVWFDIPSWSYPIESVRIYGKSGDKVCLLFINLVDNNNIVCVDNIAKDSWITASACWMARNPY
;
A
#
# COMPACT_ATOMS: atom_id res chain seq x y z
N MET A 1 24.90 -32.63 43.50
CA MET A 1 23.91 -33.58 42.96
C MET A 1 23.18 -32.82 41.87
N SER A 2 23.26 -33.26 40.62
CA SER A 2 22.57 -32.59 39.50
C SER A 2 21.15 -33.13 39.42
N ASP A 3 20.15 -32.24 39.46
CA ASP A 3 18.76 -32.62 39.24
C ASP A 3 18.58 -33.05 37.78
N ILE A 4 18.34 -34.34 37.56
CA ILE A 4 18.01 -34.89 36.25
C ILE A 4 16.50 -34.86 36.11
N VAL A 5 15.98 -33.97 35.26
CA VAL A 5 14.55 -33.91 34.95
C VAL A 5 14.25 -34.81 33.75
N GLN A 6 13.46 -35.86 33.97
CA GLN A 6 12.99 -36.74 32.88
C GLN A 6 11.78 -36.11 32.17
N LEU A 7 11.96 -35.82 30.88
CA LEU A 7 10.91 -35.24 30.02
C LEU A 7 9.88 -36.28 29.54
N LYS A 8 10.18 -37.58 29.72
CA LYS A 8 9.28 -38.69 29.42
C LYS A 8 9.46 -39.76 30.47
N GLU A 9 8.35 -40.27 30.99
CA GLU A 9 8.30 -41.39 31.92
C GLU A 9 7.40 -42.46 31.30
N ASN A 10 7.92 -43.67 31.09
CA ASN A 10 7.20 -44.78 30.43
C ASN A 10 6.60 -44.42 29.06
N GLY A 11 7.30 -43.60 28.27
CA GLY A 11 6.85 -43.15 26.95
C GLY A 11 5.82 -42.02 26.97
N VAL A 12 5.32 -41.62 28.15
CA VAL A 12 4.37 -40.52 28.32
C VAL A 12 5.16 -39.23 28.60
N PRO A 13 4.98 -38.17 27.81
CA PRO A 13 5.61 -36.89 28.09
C PRO A 13 5.16 -36.30 29.44
N LYS A 14 6.12 -35.93 30.28
CA LYS A 14 5.92 -35.19 31.53
C LYS A 14 6.48 -33.76 31.37
N TYR A 15 5.93 -32.79 32.10
CA TYR A 15 6.42 -31.39 32.13
C TYR A 15 6.36 -30.61 30.79
N LEU A 16 5.46 -31.00 29.88
CA LEU A 16 5.32 -30.38 28.54
C LEU A 16 4.91 -28.89 28.55
N LYS A 17 4.40 -28.35 29.66
CA LYS A 17 3.77 -27.02 29.70
C LYS A 17 4.66 -25.88 30.20
N THR A 18 5.95 -26.09 30.49
CA THR A 18 6.77 -25.04 31.14
C THR A 18 8.18 -24.83 30.60
N HIS A 19 8.59 -25.47 29.51
CA HIS A 19 10.02 -25.50 29.13
C HIS A 19 10.32 -25.15 27.67
N ALA A 20 9.60 -24.20 27.07
CA ALA A 20 10.11 -23.57 25.84
C ALA A 20 11.49 -22.94 26.10
N ASP A 21 11.67 -22.37 27.30
CA ASP A 21 12.92 -21.77 27.77
C ASP A 21 14.01 -22.80 28.15
N ALA A 22 13.71 -24.11 28.16
CA ALA A 22 14.68 -25.17 28.47
C ALA A 22 15.04 -26.03 27.24
N ILE A 23 14.65 -25.61 26.04
CA ILE A 23 15.14 -26.23 24.80
C ILE A 23 16.55 -25.70 24.56
N ASP A 24 17.53 -26.55 24.85
CA ASP A 24 18.95 -26.26 24.64
C ASP A 24 19.20 -25.92 23.15
N GLY A 25 19.82 -24.76 22.89
CA GLY A 25 20.09 -24.27 21.53
C GLY A 25 18.99 -23.43 20.87
N VAL A 26 17.87 -23.12 21.55
CA VAL A 26 16.88 -22.15 21.06
C VAL A 26 16.98 -20.84 21.85
N ASP A 27 17.71 -19.87 21.30
CA ASP A 27 17.67 -18.49 21.79
C ASP A 27 16.36 -17.82 21.34
N GLY A 28 15.27 -18.02 22.09
CA GLY A 28 14.02 -17.28 21.85
C GLY A 28 12.74 -17.93 22.38
N LYS A 29 11.63 -17.21 22.24
CA LYS A 29 10.28 -17.71 22.54
C LYS A 29 9.67 -18.33 21.29
N LEU A 30 9.06 -19.50 21.45
CA LEU A 30 8.29 -20.17 20.39
C LEU A 30 6.99 -19.42 20.10
N VAL A 31 6.59 -19.37 18.84
CA VAL A 31 5.30 -18.85 18.37
C VAL A 31 4.29 -19.98 18.27
N ARG A 32 3.08 -19.80 18.78
CA ARG A 32 2.02 -20.83 18.71
C ARG A 32 1.29 -20.81 17.37
N ALA A 33 0.82 -21.99 16.95
CA ALA A 33 -0.03 -22.14 15.77
C ALA A 33 -1.48 -21.67 15.98
N THR A 34 -1.87 -21.38 17.22
CA THR A 34 -3.21 -20.93 17.61
C THR A 34 -3.15 -19.87 18.72
N GLY A 35 -4.21 -19.06 18.82
CA GLY A 35 -4.30 -17.98 19.80
C GLY A 35 -3.66 -16.66 19.31
N ASN A 36 -3.96 -15.57 20.02
CA ASN A 36 -3.43 -14.25 19.71
C ASN A 36 -2.07 -14.06 20.39
N GLU A 37 -1.04 -13.70 19.62
CA GLU A 37 0.31 -13.43 20.12
C GLU A 37 0.92 -12.19 19.44
N THR A 38 1.82 -11.49 20.14
CA THR A 38 2.64 -10.41 19.57
C THR A 38 4.05 -10.94 19.30
N ILE A 39 4.52 -10.83 18.06
CA ILE A 39 5.83 -11.32 17.61
C ILE A 39 6.69 -10.11 17.20
N LEU A 40 7.84 -9.93 17.84
CA LEU A 40 8.77 -8.82 17.56
C LEU A 40 9.98 -9.26 16.70
N GLY A 41 10.64 -8.29 16.07
CA GLY A 41 11.85 -8.48 15.24
C GLY A 41 11.57 -8.99 13.82
N THR A 42 12.53 -8.80 12.91
CA THR A 42 12.42 -9.20 11.49
C THR A 42 12.26 -10.71 11.33
N LYS A 43 11.39 -11.14 10.41
CA LYS A 43 11.16 -12.54 10.06
C LYS A 43 11.27 -12.70 8.55
N ASN A 44 12.21 -13.52 8.11
CA ASN A 44 12.40 -13.85 6.70
C ASN A 44 11.68 -15.17 6.40
N PHE A 45 10.70 -15.13 5.51
CA PHE A 45 9.94 -16.31 5.07
C PHE A 45 10.39 -16.69 3.67
N GLN A 46 11.24 -17.72 3.55
CA GLN A 46 11.81 -18.15 2.27
C GLN A 46 10.75 -18.49 1.23
N ASP A 47 9.64 -19.09 1.66
CA ASP A 47 8.54 -19.53 0.79
C ASP A 47 7.36 -18.55 0.72
N GLY A 48 7.49 -17.38 1.35
CA GLY A 48 6.44 -16.36 1.47
C GLY A 48 5.39 -16.64 2.55
N ILE A 49 4.39 -15.75 2.64
CA ILE A 49 3.32 -15.79 3.64
C ILE A 49 1.97 -16.03 2.96
N GLN A 50 1.08 -16.80 3.60
CA GLN A 50 -0.33 -16.88 3.26
C GLN A 50 -1.20 -16.29 4.36
N VAL A 51 -2.28 -15.62 3.98
CA VAL A 51 -3.33 -15.19 4.92
C VAL A 51 -4.63 -15.87 4.51
N ALA A 52 -5.23 -16.63 5.43
CA ALA A 52 -6.42 -17.44 5.18
C ALA A 52 -6.31 -18.32 3.91
N GLY A 53 -5.13 -18.92 3.68
CA GLY A 53 -4.86 -19.79 2.54
C GLY A 53 -4.63 -19.08 1.20
N LYS A 54 -4.48 -17.74 1.17
CA LYS A 54 -4.24 -16.95 -0.05
C LYS A 54 -2.80 -16.40 -0.06
N LYS A 55 -2.12 -16.50 -1.21
CA LYS A 55 -0.76 -15.96 -1.50
C LYS A 55 -0.70 -14.42 -1.30
N PRO A 56 0.49 -13.81 -1.10
CA PRO A 56 0.73 -12.82 -0.06
C PRO A 56 -0.06 -11.51 -0.17
N VAL A 57 -0.31 -10.94 1.01
CA VAL A 57 -1.10 -9.74 1.28
C VAL A 57 -0.21 -8.50 1.20
N LEU A 58 -0.72 -7.46 0.55
CA LEU A 58 -0.13 -6.12 0.50
C LEU A 58 -0.20 -5.46 1.89
N THR A 59 0.77 -5.70 2.77
CA THR A 59 0.66 -5.24 4.17
C THR A 59 1.48 -3.98 4.44
N LYS A 60 0.80 -2.83 4.36
CA LYS A 60 1.00 -1.76 5.36
C LYS A 60 -0.27 -1.70 6.21
N ALA A 61 -0.13 -1.75 7.54
CA ALA A 61 -1.26 -1.68 8.46
C ALA A 61 -1.91 -0.29 8.50
N THR A 62 -1.19 0.74 8.07
CA THR A 62 -1.62 2.13 7.98
C THR A 62 -1.78 2.55 6.52
N THR A 63 -2.92 3.15 6.18
CA THR A 63 -3.18 3.64 4.82
C THR A 63 -2.43 4.97 4.63
N ASP A 64 -1.37 5.01 3.82
CA ASP A 64 -0.93 6.31 3.31
C ASP A 64 -2.04 6.86 2.46
N TYR A 65 -2.33 8.14 2.67
CA TYR A 65 -3.44 8.80 2.03
C TYR A 65 -3.01 10.20 1.64
N ALA A 66 -3.36 10.59 0.43
CA ALA A 66 -3.33 11.98 0.00
C ALA A 66 -4.55 12.26 -0.86
N MET A 67 -4.96 13.52 -0.88
CA MET A 67 -6.06 13.97 -1.73
C MET A 67 -5.81 15.39 -2.22
N VAL A 68 -6.38 15.69 -3.37
CA VAL A 68 -6.52 17.05 -3.89
C VAL A 68 -7.98 17.32 -4.17
N ASP A 69 -8.43 18.52 -3.82
CA ASP A 69 -9.78 19.02 -4.02
C ASP A 69 -9.78 20.55 -4.16
N ARG A 70 -10.97 21.16 -4.20
CA ARG A 70 -11.09 22.62 -4.29
C ARG A 70 -10.52 23.37 -3.07
N HIS A 71 -10.45 22.73 -1.91
CA HIS A 71 -10.03 23.38 -0.66
C HIS A 71 -8.52 23.50 -0.56
N ASN A 72 -7.79 22.54 -1.13
CA ASN A 72 -6.33 22.59 -1.19
C ASN A 72 -5.76 22.96 -2.57
N ASN A 73 -6.57 22.94 -3.65
CA ASN A 73 -6.14 23.39 -4.98
C ASN A 73 -7.29 23.93 -5.86
N ALA A 74 -7.88 25.06 -5.43
CA ALA A 74 -8.93 25.76 -6.19
C ALA A 74 -8.50 26.20 -7.61
N SER A 75 -7.20 26.39 -7.85
CA SER A 75 -6.65 26.79 -9.15
C SER A 75 -6.77 25.70 -10.23
N VAL A 76 -7.02 24.46 -9.80
CA VAL A 76 -7.19 23.30 -10.68
C VAL A 76 -8.59 22.72 -10.58
N MET A 77 -9.16 22.64 -9.37
CA MET A 77 -10.42 21.96 -9.11
C MET A 77 -11.48 22.92 -8.59
N SER A 78 -12.66 22.90 -9.22
CA SER A 78 -13.83 23.65 -8.75
C SER A 78 -14.75 22.80 -7.87
N ASP A 79 -14.72 21.48 -8.03
CA ASP A 79 -15.50 20.51 -7.24
C ASP A 79 -14.87 19.10 -7.31
N GLY A 80 -15.32 18.19 -6.44
CA GLY A 80 -14.85 16.82 -6.37
C GLY A 80 -13.42 16.69 -5.83
N SER A 81 -12.81 15.51 -6.04
CA SER A 81 -11.46 15.22 -5.58
C SER A 81 -10.80 14.08 -6.36
N LEU A 82 -9.47 14.07 -6.36
CA LEU A 82 -8.65 12.88 -6.62
C LEU A 82 -7.99 12.42 -5.32
N LYS A 83 -7.85 11.10 -5.17
CA LYS A 83 -7.31 10.49 -3.97
C LYS A 83 -6.25 9.47 -4.35
N LEU A 84 -5.19 9.43 -3.55
CA LEU A 84 -4.17 8.40 -3.56
C LEU A 84 -4.24 7.63 -2.25
N TYR A 85 -4.14 6.31 -2.34
CA TYR A 85 -3.85 5.48 -1.17
C TYR A 85 -2.90 4.35 -1.52
N ARG A 86 -2.06 3.95 -0.56
CA ARG A 86 -1.08 2.87 -0.76
C ARG A 86 -1.40 1.67 0.12
N ARG A 87 -1.31 0.47 -0.45
CA ARG A 87 -1.36 -0.81 0.28
C ARG A 87 -0.22 -1.68 -0.22
N GLY A 88 0.70 -2.05 0.68
CA GLY A 88 1.95 -2.69 0.26
C GLY A 88 2.65 -1.83 -0.80
N ASP A 89 3.12 -2.45 -1.87
CA ASP A 89 3.81 -1.74 -2.96
C ASP A 89 2.88 -1.19 -4.04
N LEU A 90 1.56 -1.38 -3.89
CA LEU A 90 0.58 -0.83 -4.81
C LEU A 90 0.05 0.50 -4.33
N VAL A 91 0.15 1.48 -5.22
CA VAL A 91 -0.51 2.78 -5.11
C VAL A 91 -1.78 2.71 -5.93
N TYR A 92 -2.86 3.24 -5.37
CA TYR A 92 -4.15 3.36 -6.01
C TYR A 92 -4.49 4.84 -6.16
N LEU A 93 -4.95 5.22 -7.34
CA LEU A 93 -5.59 6.49 -7.60
C LEU A 93 -7.07 6.25 -7.87
N THR A 94 -7.93 7.08 -7.28
CA THR A 94 -9.36 7.09 -7.62
C THR A 94 -9.96 8.45 -7.34
N GLY A 95 -10.94 8.84 -8.16
CA GLY A 95 -11.75 10.02 -7.88
C GLY A 95 -12.45 10.57 -9.10
N SER A 96 -13.24 11.60 -8.83
CA SER A 96 -13.94 12.42 -9.81
C SER A 96 -13.76 13.87 -9.40
N PHE A 97 -13.34 14.73 -10.31
CA PHE A 97 -13.12 16.14 -10.05
C PHE A 97 -13.58 17.01 -11.22
N LYS A 98 -14.03 18.22 -10.92
CA LYS A 98 -14.44 19.22 -11.90
C LYS A 98 -13.32 20.23 -12.09
N LEU A 99 -12.95 20.50 -13.34
CA LEU A 99 -11.90 21.47 -13.66
C LEU A 99 -12.35 22.91 -13.39
N SER A 100 -11.53 23.70 -12.69
CA SER A 100 -11.76 25.15 -12.51
C SER A 100 -11.26 26.00 -13.68
N ALA A 101 -10.38 25.44 -14.53
CA ALA A 101 -9.88 26.02 -15.76
C ALA A 101 -9.65 24.93 -16.82
N GLY A 102 -9.70 25.29 -18.10
CA GLY A 102 -9.35 24.35 -19.17
C GLY A 102 -7.91 23.85 -19.03
N LYS A 103 -7.66 22.60 -19.43
CA LYS A 103 -6.36 21.95 -19.32
C LYS A 103 -5.95 21.37 -20.66
N TYR A 104 -4.68 21.53 -21.00
CA TYR A 104 -4.01 20.83 -22.10
C TYR A 104 -2.52 20.78 -21.79
N ASN A 105 -1.98 19.56 -21.65
CA ASN A 105 -0.60 19.32 -21.22
C ASN A 105 -0.22 20.10 -19.93
N GLN A 106 -1.11 20.07 -18.94
CA GLN A 106 -0.98 20.84 -17.69
C GLN A 106 -1.32 20.00 -16.46
N GLY A 107 -0.68 20.30 -15.34
CA GLY A 107 -0.91 19.62 -14.06
C GLY A 107 -2.36 19.75 -13.56
N VAL A 108 -2.90 18.61 -13.14
CA VAL A 108 -4.16 18.48 -12.39
C VAL A 108 -3.94 18.08 -10.93
N TRP A 109 -2.72 17.68 -10.57
CA TRP A 109 -2.28 17.56 -9.19
C TRP A 109 -0.78 17.77 -9.16
N PHE A 110 -0.31 18.71 -8.35
CA PHE A 110 1.10 19.01 -8.15
C PHE A 110 1.60 18.42 -6.82
N ASP A 111 2.88 18.06 -6.79
CA ASP A 111 3.56 17.61 -5.56
C ASP A 111 2.86 16.44 -4.86
N ILE A 112 2.49 15.40 -5.62
CA ILE A 112 2.01 14.14 -5.03
C ILE A 112 3.09 13.58 -4.10
N PRO A 113 2.71 12.86 -3.03
CA PRO A 113 3.67 12.42 -2.04
C PRO A 113 4.70 11.44 -2.60
N SER A 114 5.94 11.49 -2.10
CA SER A 114 7.04 10.63 -2.58
C SER A 114 6.82 9.13 -2.39
N TRP A 115 5.97 8.73 -1.43
CA TRP A 115 5.56 7.33 -1.27
C TRP A 115 4.73 6.80 -2.45
N SER A 116 4.18 7.70 -3.28
CA SER A 116 3.33 7.37 -4.42
C SER A 116 4.07 7.33 -5.76
N TYR A 117 5.35 7.71 -5.82
CA TYR A 117 6.08 7.80 -7.08
C TYR A 117 6.18 6.44 -7.77
N PRO A 118 5.89 6.34 -9.09
CA PRO A 118 5.87 5.07 -9.79
C PRO A 118 7.28 4.60 -10.22
N ILE A 119 7.45 3.29 -10.43
CA ILE A 119 8.67 2.71 -11.05
C ILE A 119 8.80 3.05 -12.54
N GLU A 120 7.68 3.31 -13.21
CA GLU A 120 7.60 3.60 -14.63
C GLU A 120 6.58 4.72 -14.90
N SER A 121 6.53 5.24 -16.13
CA SER A 121 5.52 6.25 -16.45
C SER A 121 4.11 5.66 -16.41
N VAL A 122 3.17 6.34 -15.75
CA VAL A 122 1.80 5.83 -15.56
C VAL A 122 0.84 6.55 -16.50
N ARG A 123 0.11 5.77 -17.30
CA ARG A 123 -1.01 6.26 -18.12
C ARG A 123 -2.32 5.95 -17.41
N ILE A 124 -3.12 6.99 -17.17
CA ILE A 124 -4.37 6.91 -16.42
C ILE A 124 -5.49 7.35 -17.38
N TYR A 125 -6.31 6.40 -17.81
CA TYR A 125 -7.45 6.70 -18.68
C TYR A 125 -8.66 7.07 -17.82
N GLY A 126 -9.01 8.36 -17.83
CA GLY A 126 -10.23 8.88 -17.24
C GLY A 126 -11.34 9.05 -18.26
N LYS A 127 -12.56 9.29 -17.78
CA LYS A 127 -13.74 9.66 -18.57
C LYS A 127 -14.08 11.13 -18.31
N SER A 128 -14.38 11.88 -19.38
CA SER A 128 -14.91 13.25 -19.34
C SER A 128 -16.06 13.39 -20.33
N GLY A 129 -17.30 13.42 -19.83
CA GLY A 129 -18.48 13.27 -20.68
C GLY A 129 -18.40 11.94 -21.44
N ASP A 130 -18.54 11.98 -22.77
CA ASP A 130 -18.42 10.79 -23.64
C ASP A 130 -17.00 10.53 -24.15
N LYS A 131 -16.02 11.36 -23.74
CA LYS A 131 -14.62 11.24 -24.17
C LYS A 131 -13.79 10.50 -23.14
N VAL A 132 -12.80 9.76 -23.62
CA VAL A 132 -11.67 9.33 -22.80
C VAL A 132 -10.69 10.50 -22.67
N CYS A 133 -10.16 10.70 -21.49
CA CYS A 133 -9.13 11.69 -21.16
C CYS A 133 -7.90 10.97 -20.62
N LEU A 134 -6.72 11.29 -21.12
CA LEU A 134 -5.46 10.80 -20.61
C LEU A 134 -4.93 11.73 -19.50
N LEU A 135 -4.78 11.16 -18.31
CA LEU A 135 -3.90 11.69 -17.28
C LEU A 135 -2.59 10.90 -17.28
N PHE A 136 -1.50 11.55 -16.91
CA PHE A 136 -0.17 10.99 -17.05
C PHE A 136 0.76 11.39 -15.90
N ILE A 137 1.59 10.44 -15.47
CA ILE A 137 2.73 10.68 -14.57
C ILE A 137 3.98 10.26 -15.33
N ASN A 138 4.92 11.20 -15.51
CA ASN A 138 6.19 10.94 -16.18
C ASN A 138 7.35 10.87 -15.17
N LEU A 139 8.43 10.17 -15.50
CA LEU A 139 9.55 9.96 -14.57
C LEU A 139 10.44 11.20 -14.32
N VAL A 140 10.49 12.14 -15.27
CA VAL A 140 11.22 13.42 -15.14
C VAL A 140 10.58 14.33 -14.09
N ASP A 141 9.25 14.27 -13.97
CA ASP A 141 8.43 15.11 -13.10
C ASP A 141 7.38 14.25 -12.39
N ASN A 142 7.88 13.24 -11.66
CA ASN A 142 7.08 12.14 -11.10
C ASN A 142 6.23 12.52 -9.89
N ASN A 143 6.32 13.77 -9.45
CA ASN A 143 5.48 14.35 -8.42
C ASN A 143 4.21 15.00 -8.99
N ASN A 144 4.00 15.02 -10.31
CA ASN A 144 2.84 15.68 -10.92
C ASN A 144 1.96 14.69 -11.69
N ILE A 145 0.64 14.88 -11.57
CA ILE A 145 -0.35 14.25 -12.45
C ILE A 145 -0.78 15.30 -13.47
N VAL A 146 -0.55 15.00 -14.75
CA VAL A 146 -0.77 15.93 -15.87
C VAL A 146 -1.97 15.48 -16.69
N CYS A 147 -2.87 16.39 -17.03
CA CYS A 147 -3.88 16.17 -18.07
C CYS A 147 -3.25 16.47 -19.43
N VAL A 148 -3.09 15.44 -20.25
CA VAL A 148 -2.43 15.54 -21.56
C VAL A 148 -3.40 16.03 -22.63
N ASP A 149 -4.67 15.62 -22.53
CA ASP A 149 -5.71 15.99 -23.48
C ASP A 149 -6.24 17.41 -23.26
N ASN A 150 -6.86 17.98 -24.30
CA ASN A 150 -7.51 19.28 -24.23
C ASN A 150 -8.93 19.13 -23.66
N ILE A 151 -9.07 19.40 -22.36
CA ILE A 151 -10.34 19.31 -21.63
C ILE A 151 -10.79 20.71 -21.22
N ALA A 152 -12.04 21.04 -21.53
CA ALA A 152 -12.63 22.34 -21.25
C ALA A 152 -12.83 22.57 -19.74
N LYS A 153 -12.82 23.84 -19.34
CA LYS A 153 -13.27 24.29 -18.01
C LYS A 153 -14.65 23.70 -17.68
N ASP A 154 -14.90 23.47 -16.39
CA ASP A 154 -16.16 22.93 -15.86
C ASP A 154 -16.49 21.49 -16.29
N SER A 155 -15.57 20.81 -17.00
CA SER A 155 -15.70 19.39 -17.30
C SER A 155 -15.35 18.55 -16.08
N TRP A 156 -16.08 17.45 -15.90
CA TRP A 156 -15.76 16.42 -14.92
C TRP A 156 -14.78 15.41 -15.53
N ILE A 157 -13.75 15.03 -14.77
CA ILE A 157 -12.88 13.91 -15.08
C ILE A 157 -13.04 12.87 -13.96
N THR A 158 -13.41 11.64 -14.33
CA THR A 158 -13.45 10.48 -13.42
C THR A 158 -12.37 9.51 -13.83
N ALA A 159 -11.48 9.15 -12.91
CA ALA A 159 -10.35 8.27 -13.21
C ALA A 159 -10.08 7.29 -12.07
N SER A 160 -9.52 6.13 -12.40
CA SER A 160 -8.94 5.21 -11.44
C SER A 160 -7.76 4.49 -12.08
N ALA A 161 -6.71 4.26 -11.30
CA ALA A 161 -5.51 3.56 -11.74
C ALA A 161 -4.79 2.91 -10.55
N CYS A 162 -3.90 1.97 -10.84
CA CYS A 162 -2.95 1.47 -9.88
C CYS A 162 -1.57 1.31 -10.51
N TRP A 163 -0.53 1.39 -9.68
CA TRP A 163 0.85 1.18 -10.11
C TRP A 163 1.72 0.73 -8.95
N MET A 164 2.89 0.18 -9.30
CA MET A 164 3.93 -0.17 -8.33
C MET A 164 4.69 1.09 -7.89
N ALA A 165 4.80 1.28 -6.57
CA ALA A 165 5.61 2.34 -6.00
C ALA A 165 7.11 2.08 -6.24
N ARG A 166 7.86 3.14 -6.52
CA ARG A 166 9.32 3.11 -6.72
C ARG A 166 10.09 2.70 -5.48
N ASN A 167 9.58 3.08 -4.31
CA ASN A 167 10.17 2.75 -3.02
C ASN A 167 9.33 1.63 -2.40
N PRO A 168 9.66 0.35 -2.62
CA PRO A 168 8.94 -0.76 -2.02
C PRO A 168 9.04 -0.70 -0.49
N TYR A 169 8.06 -1.29 0.19
CA TYR A 169 8.06 -1.46 1.65
C TYR A 169 8.99 -2.58 2.10
#